data_AF-A0A7J4V0I5-F1
#
_entry.id   AF-A0A7J4V0I5-F1
#
_cell.length_a   1.000
_cell.length_b   1.000
_cell.length_c   1.000
_cell.angle_alpha   90.00
_cell.angle_beta   90.00
_cell.angle_gamma   90.00
#
_symmetry.space_group_name_H-M   'P 1'
#
loop_
_entity.id
_entity.type
_entity.pdbx_description
1 polymer ?
#
loop_
_entity_poly.entity_id
_entity_poly.type
_entity_poly.pdbx_seq_one_letter_code
_entity_poly.pdbx_strand_id
1 'polypeptide(L)'
;MLKFPCLLTSPKKRRMMAVVAVIAVAVVVSWTVFYYVIRSAGTGPLVWPELGLTMHDSAGLTITVTDVTHDVDWSSAVVMLEDLDGGVLWDWRPTQDGLTDPEGDVITLLLTSSNSLGNMTVYCTVTDISGNGCINIGDYIALMPIGGELDAESTYEVRFIYAPMDELMGSLKFQPGEGELEPSSLSLPLAAIASAASVVSVIVLVAYLRRKEGTGSH
;
A
#
# COMPACT_ATOMS: atom_id res chain seq x y z
N MET A 1 -0.18 27.39 52.61
CA MET A 1 0.53 26.25 53.23
C MET A 1 -0.09 24.96 52.70
N LEU A 2 0.47 24.37 51.66
CA LEU A 2 -0.07 23.16 51.01
C LEU A 2 0.59 21.91 51.63
N LYS A 3 -0.21 21.12 52.35
CA LYS A 3 0.18 19.81 52.90
C LYS A 3 0.19 18.78 51.78
N PHE A 4 1.36 18.31 51.39
CA PHE A 4 1.47 17.11 50.55
C PHE A 4 1.17 15.86 51.38
N PRO A 5 0.24 14.99 50.93
CA PRO A 5 -0.09 13.77 51.66
C PRO A 5 1.08 12.77 51.58
N CYS A 6 1.62 12.45 52.75
CA CYS A 6 2.67 11.46 52.99
C CYS A 6 2.10 10.04 52.77
N LEU A 7 2.01 9.60 51.51
CA LEU A 7 1.49 8.28 51.10
C LEU A 7 2.61 7.25 50.92
N LEU A 8 3.53 7.08 51.88
CA LEU A 8 4.59 6.05 51.81
C LEU A 8 4.98 5.48 53.18
N THR A 9 4.08 4.78 53.88
CA THR A 9 4.38 4.31 55.26
C THR A 9 4.39 2.80 55.49
N SER A 10 4.13 1.94 54.49
CA SER A 10 4.25 0.49 54.68
C SER A 10 5.45 -0.12 53.94
N PRO A 11 6.36 -0.83 54.63
CA PRO A 11 7.52 -1.46 54.00
C PRO A 11 7.13 -2.53 52.97
N LYS A 12 5.94 -3.15 53.13
CA LYS A 12 5.36 -4.06 52.12
C LYS A 12 5.05 -3.34 50.81
N LYS A 13 4.46 -2.15 50.84
CA LYS A 13 4.13 -1.36 49.63
C LYS A 13 5.38 -0.90 48.88
N ARG A 14 6.45 -0.52 49.61
CA ARG A 14 7.73 -0.14 49.00
C ARG A 14 8.39 -1.31 48.26
N ARG A 15 8.37 -2.50 48.87
CA ARG A 15 8.89 -3.73 48.23
C ARG A 15 8.11 -4.11 46.97
N MET A 16 6.78 -3.99 47.02
CA MET A 16 5.93 -4.32 45.87
C MET A 16 6.15 -3.39 44.68
N MET A 17 6.26 -2.07 44.91
CA MET A 17 6.55 -1.11 43.84
C MET A 17 7.93 -1.31 43.23
N ALA A 18 8.95 -1.63 44.04
CA ALA A 18 10.28 -1.94 43.54
C ALA A 18 10.27 -3.17 42.61
N VAL A 19 9.53 -4.22 42.98
CA VAL A 19 9.39 -5.42 42.13
C VAL A 19 8.68 -5.10 40.82
N VAL A 20 7.58 -4.34 40.85
CA VAL A 20 6.86 -3.94 39.63
C VAL A 20 7.75 -3.10 38.71
N ALA A 21 8.51 -2.16 39.26
CA ALA A 21 9.44 -1.34 38.48
C ALA A 21 10.54 -2.18 37.81
N VAL A 22 11.11 -3.15 38.53
CA VAL A 22 12.13 -4.07 37.98
C VAL A 22 11.55 -4.94 36.86
N ILE A 23 10.33 -5.46 37.03
CA ILE A 23 9.66 -6.25 35.99
C ILE A 23 9.39 -5.38 34.76
N ALA A 24 8.88 -4.16 34.93
CA ALA A 24 8.61 -3.25 33.82
C ALA A 24 9.88 -2.94 33.02
N VAL A 25 11.00 -2.66 33.70
CA VAL A 25 12.30 -2.43 33.05
C VAL A 25 12.78 -3.69 32.33
N ALA A 26 12.67 -4.87 32.96
CA ALA A 26 13.08 -6.13 32.34
C ALA A 26 12.27 -6.44 31.06
N VAL A 27 10.98 -6.16 31.05
CA VAL A 27 10.12 -6.33 29.86
C VAL A 27 10.55 -5.40 28.73
N VAL A 28 10.78 -4.11 29.03
CA VAL A 28 11.23 -3.14 28.02
C VAL A 28 12.60 -3.51 27.46
N VAL A 29 13.55 -3.87 28.33
CA VAL A 29 14.90 -4.30 27.89
C VAL A 29 14.81 -5.57 27.05
N SER A 30 14.02 -6.56 27.47
CA SER A 30 13.87 -7.80 26.71
C SER A 30 13.23 -7.56 25.33
N TRP A 31 12.24 -6.67 25.24
CA TRP A 31 11.65 -6.27 23.96
C TRP A 31 12.67 -5.56 23.06
N THR A 32 13.45 -4.63 23.62
CA THR A 32 14.47 -3.87 22.88
C THR A 32 15.59 -4.80 22.38
N VAL A 33 16.02 -5.74 23.22
CA VAL A 33 17.03 -6.76 22.84
C VAL A 33 16.47 -7.71 21.80
N PHE A 34 15.21 -8.16 21.91
CA PHE A 34 14.57 -9.00 20.91
C PHE A 34 14.47 -8.30 19.55
N TYR A 35 14.03 -7.03 19.53
CA TYR A 35 14.03 -6.20 18.33
C TYR A 35 15.44 -6.05 17.73
N TYR A 36 16.46 -5.81 18.57
CA TYR A 36 17.83 -5.67 18.12
C TYR A 36 18.44 -6.99 17.63
N VAL A 37 18.15 -8.12 18.28
CA VAL A 37 18.64 -9.44 17.88
C VAL A 37 18.00 -9.89 16.58
N ILE A 38 16.70 -9.66 16.38
CA ILE A 38 16.05 -9.88 15.08
C ILE A 38 16.71 -8.99 14.02
N ARG A 39 16.99 -7.74 14.36
CA ARG A 39 17.70 -6.81 13.47
C ARG A 39 19.16 -7.22 13.18
N SER A 40 19.86 -7.87 14.12
CA SER A 40 21.29 -8.19 14.00
C SER A 40 21.59 -9.63 13.60
N ALA A 41 20.60 -10.53 13.63
CA ALA A 41 20.79 -11.94 13.29
C ALA A 41 20.95 -12.21 11.78
N GLY A 42 20.76 -11.21 10.92
CA GLY A 42 21.18 -11.24 9.51
C GLY A 42 22.50 -10.52 9.35
N THR A 43 23.61 -11.24 9.17
CA THR A 43 24.96 -10.66 9.05
C THR A 43 25.28 -10.11 7.66
N GLY A 44 24.41 -9.23 7.16
CA GLY A 44 24.62 -8.34 6.03
C GLY A 44 23.94 -7.00 6.32
N PRO A 45 24.22 -5.92 5.57
CA PRO A 45 23.31 -4.79 5.60
C PRO A 45 21.90 -5.30 5.31
N LEU A 46 20.92 -4.89 6.11
CA LEU A 46 19.52 -5.05 5.72
C LEU A 46 19.38 -4.35 4.37
N VAL A 47 19.15 -5.12 3.31
CA VAL A 47 18.84 -4.58 1.99
C VAL A 47 17.34 -4.78 1.82
N TRP A 48 16.61 -3.68 1.88
CA TRP A 48 15.18 -3.69 1.60
C TRP A 48 14.96 -3.55 0.09
N PRO A 49 13.82 -4.02 -0.40
CA PRO A 49 13.44 -3.80 -1.79
C PRO A 49 13.27 -2.31 -2.07
N GLU A 50 13.86 -1.86 -3.17
CA GLU A 50 13.63 -0.55 -3.75
C GLU A 50 12.88 -0.73 -5.07
N LEU A 51 11.90 0.14 -5.32
CA LEU A 51 11.07 0.11 -6.52
C LEU A 51 11.30 1.37 -7.35
N GLY A 52 11.60 1.19 -8.63
CA GLY A 52 11.44 2.23 -9.63
C GLY A 52 9.96 2.32 -10.04
N LEU A 53 9.41 3.53 -10.14
CA LEU A 53 8.00 3.76 -10.49
C LEU A 53 7.89 4.74 -11.65
N THR A 54 6.97 4.50 -12.59
CA THR A 54 6.66 5.42 -13.69
C THR A 54 5.16 5.56 -13.87
N MET A 55 4.71 6.79 -14.17
CA MET A 55 3.33 7.14 -14.46
C MET A 55 3.08 7.11 -15.98
N HIS A 56 1.93 6.59 -16.42
CA HIS A 56 1.62 6.46 -17.86
C HIS A 56 0.53 7.40 -18.38
N ASP A 57 -0.16 8.11 -17.51
CA ASP A 57 -1.20 9.08 -17.85
C ASP A 57 -1.03 10.37 -17.04
N SER A 58 -1.44 11.50 -17.61
CA SER A 58 -1.32 12.79 -16.91
C SER A 58 -2.18 12.86 -15.66
N ALA A 59 -3.24 12.04 -15.58
CA ALA A 59 -4.09 11.93 -14.40
C ALA A 59 -3.52 11.03 -13.28
N GLY A 60 -2.40 10.34 -13.50
CA GLY A 60 -1.76 9.45 -12.53
C GLY A 60 -2.57 8.22 -12.13
N LEU A 61 -3.44 7.73 -13.02
CA LEU A 61 -4.29 6.58 -12.77
C LEU A 61 -3.56 5.26 -13.02
N THR A 62 -2.38 5.23 -13.67
CA THR A 62 -1.59 4.00 -13.81
C THR A 62 -0.12 4.21 -13.47
N ILE A 63 0.38 3.39 -12.53
CA ILE A 63 1.75 3.43 -12.03
C ILE A 63 2.37 2.06 -12.21
N THR A 64 3.46 1.99 -12.97
CA THR A 64 4.17 0.75 -13.31
C THR A 64 5.47 0.65 -12.53
N VAL A 65 5.79 -0.56 -12.07
CA VAL A 65 7.06 -0.93 -11.46
C VAL A 65 8.10 -1.09 -12.56
N THR A 66 9.14 -0.26 -12.55
CA THR A 66 10.21 -0.26 -13.57
C THR A 66 11.51 -0.88 -13.09
N ASP A 67 11.70 -1.00 -11.78
CA ASP A 67 12.87 -1.61 -11.17
C ASP A 67 12.50 -2.26 -9.84
N VAL A 68 13.19 -3.34 -9.48
CA VAL A 68 12.99 -4.11 -8.24
C VAL A 68 14.34 -4.63 -7.79
N THR A 69 14.86 -4.18 -6.64
CA THR A 69 16.20 -4.60 -6.19
C THR A 69 16.23 -5.98 -5.52
N HIS A 70 15.10 -6.45 -4.98
CA HIS A 70 14.96 -7.73 -4.27
C HIS A 70 13.55 -8.29 -4.46
N ASP A 71 13.40 -9.62 -4.39
CA ASP A 71 12.08 -10.26 -4.47
C ASP A 71 11.19 -9.82 -3.29
N VAL A 72 9.96 -9.41 -3.60
CA VAL A 72 8.95 -8.99 -2.61
C VAL A 72 7.62 -9.60 -2.96
N ASP A 73 6.97 -10.23 -1.99
CA ASP A 73 5.58 -10.67 -2.16
C ASP A 73 4.63 -9.47 -2.09
N TRP A 74 3.59 -9.46 -2.93
CA TRP A 74 2.54 -8.46 -2.88
C TRP A 74 1.84 -8.38 -1.50
N SER A 75 1.79 -9.49 -0.77
CA SER A 75 1.26 -9.57 0.60
C SER A 75 2.10 -8.84 1.65
N SER A 76 3.37 -8.56 1.33
CA SER A 76 4.28 -7.79 2.17
C SER A 76 4.27 -6.30 1.82
N ALA A 77 3.54 -5.88 0.80
CA ALA A 77 3.43 -4.49 0.40
C ALA A 77 2.18 -3.81 1.00
N VAL A 78 2.32 -2.54 1.36
CA VAL A 78 1.20 -1.63 1.54
C VAL A 78 1.31 -0.56 0.46
N VAL A 79 0.27 -0.42 -0.34
CA VAL A 79 0.16 0.66 -1.31
C VAL A 79 -0.59 1.79 -0.65
N MET A 80 -0.04 3.00 -0.68
CA MET A 80 -0.62 4.17 -0.06
C MET A 80 -0.75 5.27 -1.10
N LEU A 81 -1.86 6.00 -1.08
CA LEU A 81 -2.04 7.26 -1.79
C LEU A 81 -2.31 8.34 -0.76
N GLU A 82 -1.54 9.42 -0.81
CA GLU A 82 -1.72 10.58 0.06
C GLU A 82 -1.99 11.82 -0.78
N ASP A 83 -3.00 12.59 -0.38
CA ASP A 83 -3.18 13.97 -0.79
C ASP A 83 -2.29 14.84 0.11
N LEU A 84 -1.19 15.40 -0.44
CA LEU A 84 -0.22 16.16 0.36
C LEU A 84 -0.77 17.53 0.79
N ASP A 85 -1.82 18.02 0.15
CA ASP A 85 -2.45 19.31 0.45
C ASP A 85 -3.65 19.14 1.40
N GLY A 86 -4.40 18.05 1.25
CA GLY A 86 -5.58 17.72 2.06
C GLY A 86 -5.32 16.79 3.25
N GLY A 87 -4.20 16.07 3.28
CA GLY A 87 -3.81 15.14 4.34
C GLY A 87 -4.65 13.85 4.43
N VAL A 88 -5.40 13.51 3.38
CA VAL A 88 -6.15 12.24 3.32
C VAL A 88 -5.23 11.14 2.81
N LEU A 89 -5.33 9.99 3.48
CA LEU A 89 -4.52 8.82 3.20
C LEU A 89 -5.43 7.63 2.87
N TRP A 90 -5.26 7.07 1.69
CA TRP A 90 -5.84 5.79 1.31
C TRP A 90 -4.74 4.73 1.38
N ASP A 91 -5.02 3.58 2.01
CA ASP A 91 -4.10 2.45 2.04
C ASP A 91 -4.78 1.16 1.57
N TRP A 92 -4.02 0.36 0.83
CA TRP A 92 -4.44 -0.93 0.32
C TRP A 92 -3.38 -1.99 0.62
N ARG A 93 -3.87 -3.17 1.01
CA ARG A 93 -3.04 -4.32 1.37
C ARG A 93 -3.39 -5.48 0.44
N PRO A 94 -2.62 -5.66 -0.65
CA PRO A 94 -2.81 -6.79 -1.54
C PRO A 94 -2.62 -8.09 -0.78
N THR A 95 -3.30 -9.15 -1.23
CA THR A 95 -3.14 -10.50 -0.67
C THR A 95 -2.56 -11.41 -1.72
N GLN A 96 -1.62 -12.28 -1.32
CA GLN A 96 -0.96 -13.22 -2.23
C GLN A 96 -1.95 -14.14 -2.94
N ASP A 97 -2.92 -14.70 -2.21
CA ASP A 97 -3.97 -15.57 -2.77
C ASP A 97 -4.78 -14.92 -3.91
N GLY A 98 -4.84 -13.59 -3.94
CA GLY A 98 -5.55 -12.83 -4.98
C GLY A 98 -4.70 -12.48 -6.19
N LEU A 99 -3.42 -12.82 -6.19
CA LEU A 99 -2.43 -12.46 -7.21
C LEU A 99 -1.55 -13.66 -7.65
N THR A 100 -1.88 -14.87 -7.22
CA THR A 100 -1.16 -16.09 -7.64
C THR A 100 -2.02 -16.97 -8.53
N ASP A 101 -1.51 -17.28 -9.72
CA ASP A 101 -2.06 -18.18 -10.70
C ASP A 101 -1.12 -19.38 -10.88
N PRO A 102 -1.58 -20.64 -10.75
CA PRO A 102 -0.74 -21.81 -10.94
C PRO A 102 -0.12 -21.94 -12.34
N GLU A 103 -0.78 -21.36 -13.35
CA GLU A 103 -0.34 -21.36 -14.73
C GLU A 103 0.59 -20.16 -15.06
N GLY A 104 0.70 -19.19 -14.15
CA GLY A 104 1.51 -17.98 -14.32
C GLY A 104 0.87 -16.95 -15.25
N ASP A 105 -0.47 -16.97 -15.35
CA ASP A 105 -1.22 -15.99 -16.13
C ASP A 105 -1.32 -14.64 -15.39
N VAL A 106 -1.54 -13.56 -16.17
CA VAL A 106 -1.75 -12.20 -15.63
C VAL A 106 -2.97 -12.19 -14.70
N ILE A 107 -2.81 -11.72 -13.46
CA ILE A 107 -3.91 -11.50 -12.52
C ILE A 107 -4.05 -10.03 -12.16
N THR A 108 -5.30 -9.57 -12.08
CA THR A 108 -5.65 -8.26 -11.50
C THR A 108 -6.53 -8.44 -10.26
N LEU A 109 -6.09 -7.85 -9.14
CA LEU A 109 -6.82 -7.80 -7.87
C LEU A 109 -7.39 -6.40 -7.62
N LEU A 110 -8.70 -6.30 -7.40
CA LEU A 110 -9.35 -5.05 -6.98
C LEU A 110 -9.30 -4.90 -5.46
N LEU A 111 -8.78 -3.78 -5.00
CA LEU A 111 -8.66 -3.40 -3.60
C LEU A 111 -9.52 -2.17 -3.33
N THR A 112 -10.24 -2.21 -2.21
CA THR A 112 -11.09 -1.11 -1.75
C THR A 112 -10.47 -0.46 -0.53
N SER A 113 -10.47 0.86 -0.49
CA SER A 113 -10.08 1.63 0.69
C SER A 113 -11.28 1.83 1.61
N SER A 114 -11.04 1.86 2.92
CA SER A 114 -12.03 2.29 3.93
C SER A 114 -12.11 3.81 4.09
N ASN A 115 -11.11 4.55 3.62
CA ASN A 115 -11.02 6.01 3.69
C ASN A 115 -11.66 6.68 2.48
N SER A 116 -12.21 7.87 2.70
CA SER A 116 -12.83 8.73 1.68
C SER A 116 -12.45 10.20 1.93
N LEU A 117 -12.37 10.98 0.86
CA LEU A 117 -12.26 12.44 0.89
C LEU A 117 -13.62 13.01 0.47
N GLY A 118 -14.40 13.48 1.44
CA GLY A 118 -15.79 13.87 1.21
C GLY A 118 -16.63 12.68 0.74
N ASN A 119 -17.15 12.74 -0.48
CA ASN A 119 -17.91 11.65 -1.10
C ASN A 119 -17.05 10.77 -2.04
N MET A 120 -15.78 11.11 -2.22
CA MET A 120 -14.87 10.39 -3.09
C MET A 120 -14.17 9.26 -2.34
N THR A 121 -14.21 8.06 -2.92
CA THR A 121 -13.37 6.92 -2.52
C THR A 121 -12.47 6.57 -3.68
N VAL A 122 -11.21 6.26 -3.40
CA VAL A 122 -10.28 5.74 -4.41
C VAL A 122 -10.22 4.23 -4.29
N TYR A 123 -10.44 3.53 -5.40
CA TYR A 123 -10.13 2.11 -5.52
C TYR A 123 -8.76 1.94 -6.16
N CYS A 124 -8.09 0.85 -5.81
CA CYS A 124 -6.81 0.49 -6.38
C CYS A 124 -6.95 -0.91 -6.99
N THR A 125 -6.52 -1.09 -8.23
CA THR A 125 -6.27 -2.43 -8.77
C THR A 125 -4.78 -2.68 -8.80
N VAL A 126 -4.37 -3.88 -8.41
CA VAL A 126 -3.00 -4.37 -8.58
C VAL A 126 -3.02 -5.40 -9.69
N THR A 127 -2.11 -5.28 -10.65
CA THR A 127 -1.90 -6.28 -11.70
C THR A 127 -0.51 -6.88 -11.59
N ASP A 128 -0.46 -8.17 -11.32
CA ASP A 128 0.73 -9.01 -11.41
C ASP A 128 0.75 -9.66 -12.79
N ILE A 129 1.72 -9.29 -13.62
CA ILE A 129 1.83 -9.77 -15.00
C ILE A 129 2.31 -11.23 -15.05
N SER A 130 3.05 -11.66 -14.04
CA SER A 130 3.59 -13.02 -13.96
C SER A 130 2.67 -13.97 -13.19
N GLY A 131 1.64 -13.45 -12.52
CA GLY A 131 0.71 -14.22 -11.71
C GLY A 131 1.39 -15.02 -10.61
N ASN A 132 2.53 -14.56 -10.08
CA ASN A 132 3.34 -15.33 -9.14
C ASN A 132 3.17 -14.85 -7.68
N GLY A 133 2.39 -13.80 -7.46
CA GLY A 133 2.18 -13.19 -6.15
C GLY A 133 3.34 -12.29 -5.70
N CYS A 134 4.32 -12.02 -6.55
CA CYS A 134 5.48 -11.19 -6.28
C CYS A 134 5.43 -9.88 -7.07
N ILE A 135 6.03 -8.83 -6.53
CA ILE A 135 6.24 -7.56 -7.24
C ILE A 135 7.38 -7.76 -8.25
N ASN A 136 7.06 -7.62 -9.53
CA ASN A 136 8.01 -7.75 -10.63
C ASN A 136 8.07 -6.49 -11.50
N ILE A 137 9.15 -6.38 -12.28
CA ILE A 137 9.25 -5.33 -13.30
C ILE A 137 8.12 -5.54 -14.32
N GLY A 138 7.37 -4.48 -14.58
CA GLY A 138 6.23 -4.46 -15.47
C GLY A 138 4.89 -4.58 -14.75
N ASP A 139 4.85 -5.06 -13.52
CA ASP A 139 3.63 -5.03 -12.72
C ASP A 139 3.19 -3.59 -12.50
N TYR A 140 1.90 -3.39 -12.28
CA TYR A 140 1.37 -2.03 -12.15
C TYR A 140 0.17 -1.99 -11.23
N ILE A 141 -0.08 -0.79 -10.71
CA ILE A 141 -1.33 -0.46 -10.06
C ILE A 141 -2.12 0.52 -10.90
N ALA A 142 -3.44 0.49 -10.76
CA ALA A 142 -4.29 1.54 -11.29
C ALA A 142 -5.22 2.10 -10.22
N LEU A 143 -5.35 3.43 -10.19
CA LEU A 143 -6.16 4.17 -9.24
C LEU A 143 -7.47 4.60 -9.91
N MET A 144 -8.59 4.42 -9.21
CA MET A 144 -9.92 4.72 -9.74
C MET A 144 -10.73 5.49 -8.69
N PRO A 145 -10.74 6.84 -8.76
CA PRO A 145 -11.64 7.63 -7.93
C PRO A 145 -13.10 7.37 -8.32
N ILE A 146 -13.98 7.21 -7.33
CA ILE A 146 -15.42 7.03 -7.48
C ILE A 146 -16.14 8.04 -6.59
N GLY A 147 -17.19 8.67 -7.14
CA GLY A 147 -17.96 9.69 -6.42
C GLY A 147 -17.33 11.10 -6.46
N GLY A 148 -16.23 11.24 -7.22
CA GLY A 148 -15.49 12.48 -7.45
C GLY A 148 -14.32 12.24 -8.39
N GLU A 149 -13.47 13.25 -8.55
CA GLU A 149 -12.21 13.21 -9.30
C GLU A 149 -11.08 13.71 -8.39
N LEU A 150 -9.84 13.29 -8.65
CA LEU A 150 -8.68 13.88 -7.98
C LEU A 150 -8.56 15.36 -8.38
N ASP A 151 -8.18 16.21 -7.43
CA ASP A 151 -8.04 17.64 -7.70
C ASP A 151 -6.81 17.86 -8.59
N ALA A 152 -7.02 18.51 -9.74
CA ALA A 152 -5.97 18.79 -10.71
C ALA A 152 -4.90 19.74 -10.17
N GLU A 153 -5.20 20.51 -9.13
CA GLU A 153 -4.28 21.46 -8.48
C GLU A 153 -3.56 20.86 -7.26
N SER A 154 -4.01 19.70 -6.76
CA SER A 154 -3.40 19.03 -5.61
C SER A 154 -2.23 18.15 -6.02
N THR A 155 -1.20 18.11 -5.18
CA THR A 155 -0.10 17.15 -5.30
C THR A 155 -0.43 15.87 -4.53
N TYR A 156 -0.36 14.74 -5.23
CA TYR A 156 -0.53 13.42 -4.64
C TYR A 156 0.80 12.66 -4.60
N GLU A 157 0.92 11.77 -3.63
CA GLU A 157 2.05 10.85 -3.53
C GLU A 157 1.56 9.41 -3.38
N VAL A 158 1.98 8.54 -4.31
CA VAL A 158 1.87 7.09 -4.11
C VAL A 158 3.12 6.58 -3.45
N ARG A 159 2.95 5.74 -2.42
CA ARG A 159 4.04 5.09 -1.70
C ARG A 159 3.81 3.60 -1.62
N PHE A 160 4.88 2.86 -1.80
CA PHE A 160 4.95 1.43 -1.53
C PHE A 160 5.74 1.22 -0.25
N ILE A 161 5.11 0.67 0.79
CA ILE A 161 5.73 0.39 2.07
C ILE A 161 5.92 -1.10 2.24
N TYR A 162 7.11 -1.51 2.68
CA TYR A 162 7.40 -2.89 3.07
C TYR A 162 6.85 -3.15 4.47
N ALA A 163 5.66 -3.75 4.53
CA ALA A 163 4.88 -3.95 5.75
C ALA A 163 5.64 -4.63 6.90
N PRO A 164 6.53 -5.62 6.67
CA PRO A 164 7.28 -6.25 7.77
C PRO A 164 8.18 -5.31 8.55
N MET A 165 8.63 -4.20 7.94
CA MET A 165 9.56 -3.25 8.57
C MET A 165 9.03 -1.82 8.63
N ASP A 166 7.91 -1.53 7.97
CA ASP A 166 7.35 -0.19 7.82
C ASP A 166 8.31 0.78 7.11
N GLU A 167 9.07 0.25 6.14
CA GLU A 167 10.09 0.99 5.38
C GLU A 167 9.60 1.31 3.96
N LEU A 168 10.02 2.46 3.43
CA LEU A 168 9.65 2.89 2.07
C LEU A 168 10.41 2.09 1.01
N MET A 169 9.68 1.40 0.13
CA MET A 169 10.24 0.72 -1.04
C MET A 169 10.36 1.65 -2.24
N GLY A 170 9.38 2.52 -2.45
CA GLY A 170 9.36 3.47 -3.56
C GLY A 170 8.24 4.49 -3.39
N SER A 171 8.42 5.66 -3.99
CA SER A 171 7.42 6.72 -4.00
C SER A 171 7.39 7.44 -5.35
N LEU A 172 6.21 7.95 -5.70
CA LEU A 172 6.01 8.75 -6.89
C LEU A 172 5.04 9.88 -6.58
N LYS A 173 5.47 11.12 -6.83
CA LYS A 173 4.63 12.31 -6.75
C LYS A 173 4.06 12.65 -8.12
N PHE A 174 2.80 13.05 -8.15
CA PHE A 174 2.13 13.47 -9.38
C PHE A 174 1.04 14.50 -9.08
N GLN A 175 0.66 15.23 -10.12
CA GLN A 175 -0.44 16.18 -10.10
C GLN A 175 -1.33 15.87 -11.32
N PRO A 176 -2.62 15.52 -11.13
CA PRO A 176 -3.48 15.07 -12.24
C PRO A 176 -3.68 16.08 -13.37
N GLY A 177 -3.50 17.38 -13.08
CA GLY A 177 -3.62 18.47 -14.05
C GLY A 177 -2.36 18.75 -14.86
N GLU A 178 -1.21 18.22 -14.45
CA GLU A 178 0.08 18.54 -15.05
C GLU A 178 0.42 17.52 -16.16
N GLY A 179 -0.19 17.66 -17.33
CA GLY A 179 0.20 16.88 -18.50
C GLY A 179 -0.75 16.98 -19.70
N GLU A 180 -0.55 17.99 -20.53
CA GLU A 180 -0.85 17.86 -21.95
C GLU A 180 0.29 17.03 -22.56
N LEU A 181 -0.02 15.82 -23.05
CA LEU A 181 0.95 15.01 -23.76
C LEU A 181 1.32 15.73 -25.06
N GLU A 182 2.44 16.45 -25.08
CA GLU A 182 3.17 16.64 -26.34
C GLU A 182 3.49 15.24 -26.87
N PRO A 183 3.00 14.84 -28.06
CA PRO A 183 3.18 13.48 -28.59
C PRO A 183 4.66 13.27 -28.92
N SER A 184 5.42 12.89 -27.89
CA SER A 184 6.83 12.54 -28.01
C SER A 184 6.89 11.12 -28.55
N SER A 185 7.38 11.03 -29.78
CA SER A 185 7.59 9.83 -30.56
C SER A 185 8.36 8.75 -29.79
N LEU A 186 7.66 7.80 -29.18
CA LEU A 186 8.23 6.56 -28.68
C LEU A 186 7.35 5.39 -29.12
N SER A 187 7.79 4.74 -30.18
CA SER A 187 7.25 3.48 -30.67
C SER A 187 7.52 2.38 -29.63
N LEU A 188 6.48 1.93 -28.94
CA LEU A 188 6.44 0.62 -28.27
C LEU A 188 5.33 -0.23 -28.90
N PRO A 189 5.52 -1.56 -29.00
CA PRO A 189 4.67 -2.43 -29.80
C PRO A 189 3.26 -2.52 -29.19
N LEU A 190 2.27 -2.14 -30.00
CA LEU A 190 0.83 -2.04 -29.74
C LEU A 190 0.16 -3.36 -29.26
N ALA A 191 0.90 -4.44 -29.06
CA ALA A 191 0.37 -5.76 -28.73
C ALA A 191 0.13 -5.97 -27.22
N ALA A 192 0.84 -5.27 -26.32
CA ALA A 192 0.72 -5.51 -24.87
C ALA A 192 -0.38 -4.67 -24.19
N ILE A 193 -0.67 -3.46 -24.68
CA ILE A 193 -1.64 -2.55 -24.02
C ILE A 193 -3.10 -2.89 -24.42
N ALA A 194 -3.30 -3.60 -25.54
CA ALA A 194 -4.63 -3.99 -25.99
C ALA A 194 -5.30 -5.09 -25.13
N SER A 195 -4.55 -5.84 -24.31
CA SER A 195 -5.14 -6.88 -23.46
C SER A 195 -5.72 -6.32 -22.15
N ALA A 196 -5.05 -5.34 -21.51
CA ALA A 196 -5.49 -4.80 -20.22
C ALA A 196 -6.79 -3.97 -20.31
N ALA A 197 -6.93 -3.12 -21.33
CA ALA A 197 -8.13 -2.29 -21.50
C ALA A 197 -9.39 -3.12 -21.90
N SER A 198 -9.19 -4.27 -22.54
CA SER A 198 -10.26 -5.20 -22.93
C SER A 198 -10.80 -5.98 -21.73
N VAL A 199 -9.93 -6.44 -20.83
CA VAL A 199 -10.33 -7.27 -19.68
C VAL A 199 -11.09 -6.45 -18.62
N VAL A 200 -10.65 -5.22 -18.33
CA VAL A 200 -11.34 -4.35 -17.37
C VAL A 200 -12.75 -3.97 -17.84
N SER A 201 -12.92 -3.70 -19.14
CA SER A 201 -14.23 -3.39 -19.73
C SER A 201 -15.19 -4.59 -19.68
N VAL A 202 -14.69 -5.82 -19.85
CA VAL A 202 -15.50 -7.04 -19.78
C VAL A 202 -15.90 -7.38 -18.34
N ILE A 203 -15.00 -7.21 -17.36
CA ILE A 203 -15.29 -7.49 -15.95
C ILE A 203 -16.36 -6.52 -15.40
N VAL A 204 -16.25 -5.23 -15.72
CA VAL A 204 -17.25 -4.22 -15.32
C VAL A 204 -18.62 -4.50 -15.97
N LEU A 205 -18.63 -4.93 -17.25
CA LEU A 205 -19.88 -5.26 -17.95
C LEU A 205 -20.54 -6.54 -17.39
N VAL A 206 -19.77 -7.58 -17.07
CA VAL A 206 -20.27 -8.83 -16.49
C VAL A 206 -20.82 -8.61 -15.07
N ALA A 207 -20.15 -7.78 -14.26
CA ALA A 207 -20.63 -7.41 -12.93
C ALA A 207 -21.94 -6.59 -13.00
N TYR A 208 -22.06 -5.68 -13.97
CA TYR A 208 -23.26 -4.90 -14.20
C TYR A 208 -24.47 -5.76 -14.64
N LEU A 209 -24.25 -6.72 -15.55
CA LEU A 209 -25.31 -7.59 -16.05
C LEU A 209 -25.85 -8.55 -14.98
N ARG A 210 -24.98 -9.16 -14.16
CA ARG A 210 -25.42 -10.04 -13.05
C ARG A 210 -26.24 -9.29 -11.99
N ARG A 211 -25.93 -8.02 -11.72
CA ARG A 211 -26.71 -7.20 -10.78
C ARG A 211 -28.12 -6.89 -11.27
N LYS A 212 -28.31 -6.79 -12.59
CA LYS A 212 -29.61 -6.50 -13.20
C LYS A 212 -30.53 -7.73 -13.22
N GLU A 213 -29.97 -8.93 -13.34
CA GLU A 213 -30.76 -10.18 -13.31
C GLU A 213 -31.24 -10.55 -11.89
N GLY A 214 -30.51 -10.15 -10.84
CA GLY A 214 -30.89 -10.42 -9.45
C GLY A 214 -32.01 -9.54 -8.86
N THR A 215 -32.48 -8.54 -9.59
CA THR A 215 -33.51 -7.58 -9.11
C THR A 215 -34.89 -7.77 -9.75
N GLY A 216 -35.06 -8.80 -10.59
CA GLY A 216 -36.29 -9.08 -11.34
C GLY A 216 -37.14 -10.25 -10.83
N SER A 217 -37.18 -10.50 -9.52
CA SER A 217 -38.07 -11.51 -8.93
C SER A 217 -38.95 -10.90 -7.84
N HIS A 218 -40.04 -10.26 -8.27
CA HIS A 218 -41.32 -10.19 -7.55
C HIS A 218 -42.46 -10.03 -8.55
#